data_AF-A0A2N0ZH12-F1
#
_entry.id   AF-A0A2N0ZH12-F1
#
_cell.length_a   1.000
_cell.length_b   1.000
_cell.length_c   1.000
_cell.angle_alpha   90.00
_cell.angle_beta   90.00
_cell.angle_gamma   90.00
#
_symmetry.space_group_name_H-M   'P 1'
#
loop_
_entity.id
_entity.type
_entity.pdbx_description
1 polymer ?
#
loop_
_entity_poly.entity_id
_entity_poly.type
_entity_poly.pdbx_seq_one_letter_code
_entity_poly.pdbx_strand_id
1 'polypeptide(L)'
;MKYHLLSLKWSKGNHYVWWGPNNSGYTTDLEKAGVYTEEQINQKKHYYCNTSTLPVQVEVVNNSVQQRVSVADCDNYKLFGIGEHLKAAVEY
;
A
#
# COMPACT_ATOMS: atom_id res chain seq x y z
N MET A 1 0.90 19.04 1.61
CA MET A 1 0.33 17.66 1.71
C MET A 1 1.44 16.62 1.89
N LYS A 2 1.14 15.34 2.21
CA LYS A 2 2.14 14.25 2.35
C LYS A 2 1.89 13.14 1.33
N TYR A 3 2.98 12.56 0.80
CA TYR A 3 2.95 11.59 -0.29
C TYR A 3 3.91 10.42 -0.05
N HIS A 4 3.52 9.23 -0.51
CA HIS A 4 4.44 8.14 -0.83
C HIS A 4 4.77 8.20 -2.32
N LEU A 5 5.98 7.76 -2.69
CA LEU A 5 6.37 7.68 -4.09
C LEU A 5 6.26 6.24 -4.57
N LEU A 6 5.33 5.98 -5.49
CA LEU A 6 5.15 4.70 -6.15
C LEU A 6 6.14 4.57 -7.31
N SER A 7 6.92 3.48 -7.34
CA SER A 7 7.75 3.14 -8.49
C SER A 7 6.95 2.35 -9.52
N LEU A 8 6.59 2.99 -10.63
CA LEU A 8 5.91 2.34 -11.75
C LEU A 8 6.83 1.35 -12.50
N LYS A 9 8.15 1.56 -12.41
CA LYS A 9 9.15 0.68 -13.01
C LYS A 9 9.24 -0.68 -12.30
N TRP A 10 9.18 -0.67 -10.97
CA TRP A 10 9.35 -1.87 -10.15
C TRP A 10 8.02 -2.50 -9.73
N SER A 11 6.92 -1.74 -9.78
CA SER A 11 5.59 -2.28 -9.53
C SER A 11 5.10 -3.13 -10.71
N LYS A 12 4.46 -4.26 -10.42
CA LYS A 12 3.87 -5.16 -11.42
C LYS A 12 2.57 -5.77 -10.92
N GLY A 13 1.49 -5.63 -11.69
CA GLY A 13 0.17 -6.14 -11.31
C GLY A 13 -0.26 -5.60 -9.94
N ASN A 14 -0.54 -6.50 -8.99
CA ASN A 14 -0.95 -6.16 -7.62
C ASN A 14 0.22 -5.97 -6.64
N HIS A 15 1.47 -6.00 -7.13
CA HIS A 15 2.66 -5.75 -6.31
C HIS A 15 3.13 -4.33 -6.52
N TYR A 16 2.93 -3.49 -5.50
CA TYR A 16 3.36 -2.09 -5.49
C TYR A 16 4.68 -1.94 -4.75
N VAL A 17 5.60 -1.20 -5.36
CA VAL A 17 6.94 -0.92 -4.84
C VAL A 17 7.07 0.58 -4.60
N TRP A 18 7.40 0.96 -3.37
CA TRP A 18 7.49 2.33 -2.89
C TRP A 18 8.94 2.76 -2.71
N TRP A 19 9.22 4.06 -2.77
CA TRP A 19 10.54 4.57 -2.42
C TRP A 19 10.75 4.54 -0.91
N GLY A 20 11.96 4.19 -0.48
CA GLY A 20 12.40 4.32 0.91
C GLY A 20 12.73 5.77 1.27
N PRO A 21 12.78 6.11 2.57
CA PRO A 21 13.07 7.46 3.04
C PRO A 21 14.44 7.96 2.55
N ASN A 22 14.54 9.26 2.25
CA ASN A 22 15.80 9.91 1.86
C ASN A 22 16.54 9.23 0.69
N ASN A 23 15.80 8.65 -0.26
CA ASN A 23 16.34 7.91 -1.41
C ASN A 23 17.08 6.61 -1.01
N SER A 24 16.73 5.97 0.11
CA SER A 24 17.35 4.73 0.59
C SER A 24 16.95 3.46 -0.18
N GLY A 25 16.63 3.57 -1.47
CA GLY A 25 16.18 2.46 -2.31
C GLY A 25 14.65 2.31 -2.34
N TYR A 26 14.19 1.07 -2.42
CA TYR A 26 12.79 0.71 -2.61
C TYR A 26 12.31 -0.31 -1.58
N THR A 27 11.02 -0.30 -1.27
CA THR A 27 10.37 -1.20 -0.31
C THR A 27 8.97 -1.56 -0.77
N THR A 28 8.54 -2.78 -0.50
CA THR A 28 7.12 -3.20 -0.63
C THR A 28 6.34 -2.97 0.66
N ASP A 29 7.05 -2.81 1.78
CA ASP A 29 6.48 -2.49 3.08
C ASP A 29 6.20 -0.98 3.18
N LEU A 30 4.92 -0.63 3.30
CA LEU A 30 4.45 0.74 3.34
C LEU A 30 4.86 1.45 4.64
N GLU A 31 5.00 0.74 5.76
CA GLU A 31 5.46 1.33 7.03
C GLU A 31 6.92 1.78 6.95
N LYS A 32 7.69 1.15 6.07
CA LYS A 32 9.08 1.51 5.77
C LYS A 32 9.23 2.47 4.60
N ALA A 33 8.12 2.83 3.93
CA ALA A 33 8.16 3.72 2.78
C ALA A 33 8.46 5.16 3.22
N GLY A 34 9.20 5.88 2.38
CA GLY A 34 9.48 7.29 2.58
C GLY A 34 8.21 8.12 2.48
N VAL A 35 8.09 9.11 3.35
CA VAL A 35 7.03 10.12 3.31
C VAL A 35 7.64 11.44 2.87
N TYR A 36 7.10 11.99 1.80
CA TYR A 36 7.60 13.19 1.15
C TYR A 36 6.56 14.30 1.25
N THR A 37 7.05 15.51 1.51
CA THR A 37 6.22 16.71 1.51
C THR A 37 5.98 17.20 0.10
N GLU A 38 4.89 17.95 -0.08
CA GLU A 38 4.55 18.60 -1.33
C GLU A 38 5.65 19.55 -1.82
N GLU A 39 6.28 20.26 -0.89
CA GLU A 39 7.40 21.17 -1.14
C GLU A 39 8.61 20.41 -1.71
N GLN A 40 8.96 19.26 -1.14
CA GLN A 40 10.05 18.41 -1.63
C GLN A 40 9.78 17.89 -3.04
N ILE A 41 8.54 17.49 -3.33
CA ILE A 41 8.15 17.01 -4.66
C ILE A 41 8.26 18.16 -5.67
N ASN A 42 7.75 19.34 -5.33
CA ASN A 42 7.74 20.49 -6.22
C ASN A 42 9.15 21.03 -6.52
N GLN A 43 10.07 20.98 -5.55
CA GLN A 43 11.48 21.36 -5.75
C GLN A 43 12.17 20.52 -6.84
N LYS A 44 11.79 19.24 -6.98
CA LYS A 44 12.37 18.33 -7.98
C LYS A 44 11.27 17.56 -8.71
N LYS A 45 10.31 18.28 -9.29
CA LYS A 45 9.11 17.70 -9.91
C LYS A 45 9.44 16.66 -10.97
N HIS A 46 10.41 16.93 -11.86
CA HIS A 46 10.85 15.98 -12.88
C HIS A 46 11.47 14.68 -12.31
N TYR A 47 11.99 14.72 -11.09
CA TYR A 47 12.60 13.58 -10.44
C TYR A 47 11.57 12.74 -9.69
N TYR A 48 10.65 13.39 -8.96
CA TYR A 48 9.65 12.72 -8.11
C TYR A 48 8.31 12.46 -8.80
N CYS A 49 8.08 13.04 -9.98
CA CYS A 49 6.87 12.87 -10.78
C CYS A 49 7.25 12.71 -12.26
N ASN A 50 7.45 11.48 -12.69
CA ASN A 50 7.86 11.15 -14.07
C ASN A 50 7.27 9.81 -14.51
N THR A 51 7.67 9.34 -15.70
CA THR A 51 7.16 8.09 -16.30
C THR A 51 7.41 6.85 -15.46
N SER A 52 8.34 6.90 -14.49
CA SER A 52 8.70 5.76 -13.63
C SER A 52 8.31 5.96 -12.15
N THR A 53 7.85 7.16 -11.77
CA THR A 53 7.58 7.52 -10.37
C THR A 53 6.33 8.37 -10.26
N LEU A 54 5.38 7.92 -9.45
CA LEU A 54 4.11 8.60 -9.21
C LEU A 54 3.96 8.94 -7.72
N PRO A 55 3.84 10.22 -7.34
CA PRO A 55 3.50 10.59 -5.97
C PRO A 55 2.03 10.28 -5.69
N VAL A 56 1.77 9.52 -4.64
CA VAL A 56 0.44 9.13 -4.17
C VAL A 56 0.23 9.71 -2.78
N GLN A 57 -0.89 10.40 -2.57
CA GLN A 57 -1.20 11.00 -1.26
C GLN A 57 -1.29 9.92 -0.19
N VAL A 58 -0.69 10.16 0.98
CA VAL A 58 -0.70 9.21 2.11
C VAL A 58 -2.13 8.84 2.52
N GLU A 59 -3.05 9.80 2.50
CA GLU A 59 -4.47 9.55 2.82
C GLU A 59 -5.15 8.56 1.88
N VAL A 60 -4.88 8.65 0.58
CA VAL A 60 -5.40 7.71 -0.43
C VAL A 60 -4.88 6.30 -0.16
N VAL A 61 -3.59 6.17 0.18
CA VAL A 61 -3.00 4.88 0.49
C VAL A 61 -3.60 4.29 1.78
N ASN A 62 -3.71 5.08 2.86
CA ASN A 62 -4.29 4.64 4.12
C ASN A 62 -5.74 4.17 3.95
N ASN A 63 -6.55 4.92 3.21
CA ASN A 63 -7.94 4.54 2.92
C ASN A 63 -8.02 3.21 2.15
N SER A 64 -7.08 2.94 1.23
CA SER A 64 -7.04 1.66 0.52
C SER A 64 -6.61 0.48 1.40
N VAL A 65 -5.74 0.69 2.39
CA VAL A 65 -5.29 -0.37 3.32
C VAL A 65 -6.43 -0.77 4.26
N GLN A 66 -7.22 0.20 4.73
CA GLN A 66 -8.35 -0.04 5.64
C GLN A 66 -9.48 -0.89 5.05
N GLN A 67 -9.53 -1.08 3.73
CA GLN A 67 -10.56 -1.90 3.08
C GLN A 67 -10.29 -3.43 3.12
N ARG A 68 -9.19 -3.89 3.72
CA ARG A 68 -8.94 -5.32 3.98
C ARG A 68 -9.37 -5.71 5.40
N VAL A 69 -10.59 -6.23 5.53
CA VAL A 69 -11.09 -6.84 6.76
C VAL A 69 -10.85 -8.35 6.70
N SER A 70 -10.13 -8.91 7.68
CA SER A 70 -10.02 -10.37 7.87
C SER A 70 -10.96 -10.79 9.00
N VAL A 71 -11.94 -11.63 8.66
CA VAL A 71 -12.87 -12.20 9.63
C VAL A 71 -12.20 -13.44 10.24
N ALA A 72 -11.40 -13.23 11.28
CA ALA A 72 -10.62 -14.28 11.94
C ALA A 72 -11.22 -14.76 13.27
N ASP A 73 -12.40 -14.26 13.65
CA ASP A 73 -13.10 -14.69 14.86
C ASP A 73 -14.34 -15.50 14.52
N CYS A 74 -14.49 -16.66 15.17
CA CYS A 74 -15.43 -17.70 14.77
C CYS A 74 -16.91 -17.29 14.94
N ASP A 75 -17.17 -16.33 15.82
CA ASP A 75 -18.51 -15.78 16.03
C ASP A 75 -18.96 -14.84 14.91
N ASN A 76 -18.02 -14.23 14.18
CA ASN A 76 -18.34 -13.30 13.09
C ASN A 76 -18.78 -14.02 11.80
N TYR A 77 -18.42 -15.29 11.59
CA TYR A 77 -18.83 -16.04 10.39
C TYR A 77 -20.36 -16.13 10.24
N LYS A 78 -21.08 -16.25 11.36
CA LYS A 78 -22.55 -16.30 11.39
C LYS A 78 -23.18 -14.97 10.97
N LEU A 79 -22.59 -13.84 11.35
CA LEU A 79 -23.04 -12.50 10.99
C LEU A 79 -22.88 -12.21 9.49
N PHE A 80 -21.89 -12.82 8.84
CA PHE A 80 -21.61 -12.65 7.41
C PHE A 80 -22.22 -13.73 6.51
N GLY A 81 -23.03 -14.65 7.05
CA GLY A 81 -23.70 -15.70 6.28
C GLY A 81 -22.75 -16.72 5.64
N ILE A 82 -21.50 -16.78 6.11
CA ILE A 82 -20.49 -17.72 5.63
C ILE A 82 -20.77 -19.06 6.32
N GLY A 83 -21.30 -20.02 5.57
CA GLY A 83 -21.64 -21.33 6.13
C GLY A 83 -20.40 -22.07 6.64
N GLU A 84 -20.58 -22.85 7.71
CA GLU A 84 -19.51 -23.53 8.47
C GLU A 84 -18.60 -24.47 7.66
N HIS A 85 -18.90 -24.74 6.39
CA HIS A 85 -18.17 -25.65 5.51
C HIS A 85 -16.81 -25.10 5.02
N LEU A 86 -16.47 -23.84 5.31
CA LEU A 86 -15.13 -23.27 5.05
C LEU A 86 -14.17 -23.41 6.25
N LYS A 87 -14.57 -24.08 7.34
CA LYS A 87 -13.72 -24.33 8.52
C LYS A 87 -12.47 -25.20 8.26
N ALA A 88 -12.33 -25.81 7.09
CA ALA A 88 -11.30 -26.82 6.80
C ALA A 88 -10.40 -26.48 5.59
N ALA A 89 -9.93 -25.23 5.46
CA ALA A 89 -8.93 -24.87 4.45
C ALA A 89 -7.67 -24.20 5.06
N VAL A 90 -7.37 -24.50 6.32
CA VAL A 90 -6.02 -24.34 6.91
C VAL A 90 -5.61 -25.68 7.52
N GLU A 91 -5.58 -26.73 6.71
CA GLU A 91 -4.77 -27.92 6.97
C GLU A 91 -4.29 -28.45 5.62
N TYR A 92 -3.24 -27.83 5.06
CA TYR A 92 -2.17 -28.45 4.25
C TYR A 92 -1.01 -27.47 4.09
#